data_AF-A0A4V2PZR5-F1
#
_entry.id   AF-A0A4V2PZR5-F1
#
_cell.length_a   1.000
_cell.length_b   1.000
_cell.length_c   1.000
_cell.angle_alpha   90.00
_cell.angle_beta   90.00
_cell.angle_gamma   90.00
#
_symmetry.space_group_name_H-M   'P 1'
#
loop_
_entity.id
_entity.type
_entity.pdbx_description
1 polymer ?
#
loop_
_entity_poly.entity_id
_entity_poly.type
_entity_poly.pdbx_seq_one_letter_code
_entity_poly.pdbx_strand_id
1 'polypeptide(L)'
;MNELQLMSSEENKRWTRWAGGDLGPLPHESSLTVFWRFCWRNTLDEREVSEHFGASGQAIDWAQFKRVTGWRCPETIELRLQRLPSRELLFDTHMRYCPICLECAYHSVWHQFRALRSCPLHDVPLRSECCYCGHATAPLSEHLNCRAKPFCCKSCSQYLAGAEPDLDLHLDLLDQAPAICARMDGLERWVTQNHELLALVRGLLRPVFQRAEKQTAFDRLLYRFIDQMAPSRDFALSDGQPVGVLIWQIVPYRASVERHFLTGGYHDFICKW
;
A
#
# COMPACT_ATOMS: atom_id res chain seq x y z
N MET A 1 -45.67 14.14 42.14
CA MET A 1 -45.08 12.82 41.85
C MET A 1 -44.86 12.73 40.35
N ASN A 2 -43.62 12.95 39.91
CA ASN A 2 -43.21 12.81 38.51
C ASN A 2 -41.79 12.24 38.52
N GLU A 3 -41.71 10.92 38.77
CA GLU A 3 -40.46 10.17 39.01
C GLU A 3 -40.14 9.19 37.87
N LEU A 4 -40.78 9.34 36.70
CA LEU A 4 -40.69 8.38 35.59
C LEU A 4 -40.01 8.93 34.33
N GLN A 5 -39.28 10.05 34.42
CA GLN A 5 -38.67 10.69 33.25
C GLN A 5 -37.17 11.00 33.38
N LEU A 6 -36.48 10.32 34.30
CA LEU A 6 -35.03 10.48 34.50
C LEU A 6 -34.20 9.21 34.25
N MET A 7 -34.81 8.10 33.81
CA MET A 7 -34.08 6.84 33.58
C MET A 7 -33.85 6.49 32.10
N SER A 8 -34.32 7.28 31.13
CA SER A 8 -34.17 6.93 29.70
C SER A 8 -32.94 7.53 29.00
N SER A 9 -32.04 8.23 29.71
CA SER A 9 -30.85 8.84 29.13
C SER A 9 -29.52 8.21 29.55
N GLU A 10 -29.52 7.26 30.49
CA GLU A 10 -28.30 6.55 30.94
C GLU A 10 -28.13 5.15 30.36
N GLU A 11 -29.22 4.47 29.95
CA GLU A 11 -29.13 3.11 29.36
C GLU A 11 -28.45 3.07 27.97
N ASN A 12 -28.27 4.22 27.32
CA ASN A 12 -27.60 4.32 26.02
C ASN A 12 -26.09 4.65 26.10
N LYS A 13 -25.51 4.65 27.32
CA LYS A 13 -24.08 4.85 27.55
C LYS A 13 -23.41 3.57 28.06
N ARG A 14 -23.79 2.41 27.52
CA ARG A 14 -22.91 1.25 27.55
C ARG A 14 -21.75 1.55 26.60
N TRP A 15 -20.83 2.41 27.04
CA TRP A 15 -19.55 2.60 26.39
C TRP A 15 -18.91 1.22 26.35
N THR A 16 -18.96 0.57 25.21
CA THR A 16 -18.15 -0.62 24.95
C THR A 16 -16.71 -0.16 25.13
N ARG A 17 -16.13 -0.42 26.31
CA ARG A 17 -14.71 -0.16 26.54
C ARG A 17 -13.98 -1.23 25.72
N TRP A 18 -13.65 -0.87 24.49
CA TRP A 18 -12.84 -1.72 23.63
C TRP A 18 -11.49 -1.98 24.29
N ALA A 19 -11.02 -3.22 24.19
CA ALA A 19 -9.73 -3.62 24.69
C ALA A 19 -8.61 -2.88 23.96
N GLY A 20 -7.64 -2.37 24.73
CA GLY A 20 -6.52 -1.52 24.32
C GLY A 20 -6.88 -0.36 23.40
N GLY A 21 -7.69 0.57 23.90
CA GLY A 21 -7.85 1.90 23.30
C GLY A 21 -6.53 2.70 23.22
N ASP A 22 -5.51 2.30 23.98
CA ASP A 22 -4.14 2.81 23.99
C ASP A 22 -3.24 2.15 22.93
N LEU A 23 -3.59 0.97 22.44
CA LEU A 23 -2.83 0.25 21.41
C LEU A 23 -3.25 0.69 20.01
N GLY A 24 -3.14 1.99 19.75
CA GLY A 24 -3.39 2.56 18.43
C GLY A 24 -2.49 1.98 17.33
N PRO A 25 -2.64 2.46 16.09
CA PRO A 25 -1.82 1.99 14.97
C PRO A 25 -0.32 2.26 15.17
N LEU A 26 0.50 1.30 14.75
CA LEU A 26 1.95 1.48 14.67
C LEU A 26 2.33 2.34 13.45
N PRO A 27 3.52 2.97 13.45
CA PRO A 27 4.03 3.64 12.25
C PRO A 27 4.04 2.71 11.04
N HIS A 28 3.63 3.24 9.88
CA HIS A 28 3.58 2.52 8.61
C HIS A 28 2.69 1.26 8.61
N GLU A 29 1.88 1.04 9.66
CA GLU A 29 0.93 -0.08 9.75
C GLU A 29 -0.14 0.01 8.67
N SER A 30 -0.44 -1.10 8.01
CA SER A 30 -1.50 -1.18 7.02
C SER A 30 -2.88 -1.21 7.68
N SER A 31 -3.85 -0.61 7.00
CA SER A 31 -5.27 -0.65 7.31
C SER A 31 -5.77 -2.06 7.62
N LEU A 32 -5.27 -3.06 6.89
CA LEU A 32 -5.59 -4.47 7.11
C LEU A 32 -5.32 -4.89 8.56
N THR A 33 -4.14 -4.60 9.09
CA THR A 33 -3.73 -5.12 10.41
C THR A 33 -4.23 -4.25 11.54
N VAL A 34 -4.40 -2.95 11.31
CA VAL A 34 -5.11 -2.08 12.25
C VAL A 34 -6.51 -2.63 12.52
N PHE A 35 -7.27 -2.91 11.46
CA PHE A 35 -8.62 -3.43 11.58
C PHE A 35 -8.65 -4.83 12.19
N TRP A 36 -7.81 -5.74 11.69
CA TRP A 36 -7.78 -7.11 12.17
C TRP A 36 -7.33 -7.25 13.61
N ARG A 37 -6.29 -6.53 14.01
CA ARG A 37 -5.81 -6.52 15.40
C ARG A 37 -6.89 -5.99 16.34
N PHE A 38 -7.64 -4.98 15.92
CA PHE A 38 -8.79 -4.50 16.68
C PHE A 38 -9.85 -5.60 16.84
N CYS A 39 -10.28 -6.25 15.75
CA CYS A 39 -11.29 -7.30 15.80
C CYS A 39 -10.83 -8.51 16.64
N TRP A 40 -9.61 -9.00 16.42
CA TRP A 40 -9.02 -10.13 17.13
C TRP A 40 -8.96 -9.88 18.65
N ARG A 41 -8.48 -8.70 19.08
CA ARG A 41 -8.37 -8.37 20.51
C ARG A 41 -9.70 -8.19 21.21
N ASN A 42 -10.73 -7.80 20.47
CA ASN A 42 -12.09 -7.64 21.00
C ASN A 42 -12.96 -8.87 20.72
N THR A 43 -12.36 -9.97 20.25
CA THR A 43 -13.03 -11.24 19.94
C THR A 43 -14.27 -11.08 19.05
N LEU A 44 -14.23 -10.13 18.11
CA LEU A 44 -15.37 -9.80 17.28
C LEU A 44 -15.62 -10.90 16.25
N ASP A 45 -16.87 -11.37 16.20
CA ASP A 45 -17.34 -12.25 15.13
C ASP A 45 -17.75 -11.48 13.86
N GLU A 46 -18.04 -12.18 12.76
CA GLU A 46 -18.39 -11.55 11.49
C GLU A 46 -19.68 -10.71 11.55
N ARG A 47 -20.61 -11.09 12.43
CA ARG A 47 -21.86 -10.36 12.63
C ARG A 47 -21.59 -9.07 13.40
N GLU A 48 -20.83 -9.11 14.48
CA GLU A 48 -20.44 -7.94 15.26
C GLU A 48 -19.61 -6.95 14.43
N VAL A 49 -18.69 -7.47 13.61
CA VAL A 49 -17.95 -6.66 12.63
C VAL A 49 -18.92 -5.96 11.67
N SER A 50 -19.91 -6.69 11.13
CA SER A 50 -20.89 -6.14 10.21
C SER A 50 -21.80 -5.09 10.85
N GLU A 51 -22.21 -5.32 12.10
CA GLU A 51 -23.06 -4.41 12.88
C GLU A 51 -22.32 -3.10 13.20
N HIS A 52 -21.03 -3.17 13.52
CA HIS A 52 -20.26 -1.99 13.93
C HIS A 52 -19.61 -1.23 12.78
N PHE A 53 -19.22 -1.90 11.71
CA PHE A 53 -18.39 -1.33 10.64
C PHE A 53 -18.97 -1.49 9.22
N GLY A 54 -20.19 -2.03 9.09
CA GLY A 54 -20.84 -2.27 7.81
C GLY A 54 -20.55 -3.66 7.24
N ALA A 55 -21.37 -4.09 6.27
CA ALA A 55 -21.34 -5.45 5.75
C ALA A 55 -19.98 -5.87 5.16
N SER A 56 -19.61 -7.13 5.38
CA SER A 56 -18.44 -7.80 4.79
C SER A 56 -18.39 -7.57 3.28
N GLY A 57 -17.26 -7.09 2.75
CA GLY A 57 -17.09 -6.83 1.32
C GLY A 57 -17.04 -5.35 0.91
N GLN A 58 -17.38 -4.43 1.81
CA GLN A 58 -17.18 -2.98 1.59
C GLN A 58 -15.84 -2.51 2.17
N ALA A 59 -15.28 -1.45 1.59
CA ALA A 59 -14.12 -0.79 2.18
C ALA A 59 -14.51 -0.25 3.58
N ILE A 60 -13.63 -0.46 4.56
CA ILE A 60 -13.86 0.00 5.95
C ILE A 60 -14.08 1.51 5.96
N ASP A 61 -15.21 1.96 6.52
CA ASP A 61 -15.43 3.38 6.82
C ASP A 61 -14.54 3.77 8.01
N TRP A 62 -13.39 4.37 7.71
CA TRP A 62 -12.42 4.79 8.74
C TRP A 62 -12.92 5.91 9.63
N ALA A 63 -13.84 6.75 9.15
CA ALA A 63 -14.47 7.76 9.99
C ALA A 63 -15.40 7.10 11.01
N GLN A 64 -16.17 6.10 10.59
CA GLN A 64 -16.96 5.26 11.50
C GLN A 64 -16.06 4.48 12.47
N PHE A 65 -15.00 3.82 11.96
CA PHE A 65 -14.05 3.10 12.80
C PHE A 65 -13.50 3.99 13.90
N LYS A 66 -12.98 5.17 13.55
CA LYS A 66 -12.47 6.15 14.53
C LYS A 66 -13.53 6.59 15.54
N ARG A 67 -14.77 6.83 15.11
CA ARG A 67 -15.88 7.20 16.02
C ARG A 67 -16.19 6.08 17.01
N VAL A 68 -16.19 4.82 16.57
CA VAL A 68 -16.53 3.65 17.38
C VAL A 68 -15.40 3.26 18.32
N THR A 69 -14.16 3.24 17.83
CA THR A 69 -13.01 2.69 18.56
C THR A 69 -12.18 3.73 19.30
N GLY A 70 -12.27 5.01 18.89
CA GLY A 70 -11.38 6.06 19.35
C GLY A 70 -9.96 5.98 18.79
N TRP A 71 -9.61 4.93 18.04
CA TRP A 71 -8.29 4.79 17.45
C TRP A 71 -8.07 5.84 16.37
N ARG A 72 -6.95 6.55 16.46
CA ARG A 72 -6.50 7.46 15.39
C ARG A 72 -5.93 6.59 14.28
N CYS A 73 -6.78 6.21 13.34
CA CYS A 73 -6.37 5.43 12.18
C CYS A 73 -5.24 6.13 11.41
N PRO A 74 -4.23 5.42 10.86
CA PRO A 74 -3.17 6.05 10.09
C PRO A 74 -3.70 6.30 8.67
N GLU A 75 -4.70 7.19 8.56
CA GLU A 75 -5.20 7.68 7.27
C GLU A 75 -4.11 8.41 6.47
N THR A 76 -2.93 8.68 7.04
CA THR A 76 -1.90 9.44 6.35
C THR A 76 -1.22 8.64 5.26
N ILE A 77 -0.67 7.45 5.53
CA ILE A 77 0.22 6.82 4.57
C ILE A 77 -0.50 5.98 3.52
N GLU A 78 -1.48 5.15 3.91
CA GLU A 78 -2.14 4.28 2.94
C GLU A 78 -3.00 5.08 1.96
N LEU A 79 -3.71 6.11 2.42
CA LEU A 79 -4.45 7.03 1.53
C LEU A 79 -3.51 7.81 0.60
N ARG A 80 -2.33 8.24 1.08
CA ARG A 80 -1.31 8.84 0.22
C ARG A 80 -0.85 7.86 -0.86
N LEU A 81 -0.55 6.62 -0.46
CA LEU A 81 -0.16 5.56 -1.38
C LEU A 81 -1.27 5.18 -2.36
N GLN A 82 -2.55 5.28 -1.97
CA GLN A 82 -3.69 5.06 -2.87
C GLN A 82 -3.76 6.13 -3.97
N ARG A 83 -3.37 7.36 -3.65
CA ARG A 83 -3.30 8.48 -4.59
C ARG A 83 -2.03 8.49 -5.43
N LEU A 84 -1.09 7.58 -5.14
CA LEU A 84 0.18 7.53 -5.83
C LEU A 84 -0.02 7.18 -7.32
N PRO A 85 0.54 7.97 -8.25
CA PRO A 85 0.56 7.58 -9.64
C PRO A 85 1.33 6.27 -9.82
N SER A 86 0.90 5.41 -10.75
CA SER A 86 1.58 4.14 -11.03
C SER A 86 1.62 3.16 -9.85
N ARG A 87 0.73 3.32 -8.85
CA ARG A 87 0.61 2.41 -7.70
C ARG A 87 0.53 0.94 -8.15
N GLU A 88 -0.25 0.67 -9.19
CA GLU A 88 -0.48 -0.66 -9.77
C GLU A 88 0.78 -1.37 -10.26
N LEU A 89 1.86 -0.62 -10.50
CA LEU A 89 3.17 -1.16 -10.90
C LEU A 89 4.09 -1.35 -9.70
N LEU A 90 4.01 -0.42 -8.77
CA LEU A 90 4.89 -0.34 -7.62
C LEU A 90 4.46 -1.28 -6.50
N PHE A 91 3.16 -1.57 -6.39
CA PHE A 91 2.59 -2.36 -5.32
C PHE A 91 1.96 -3.64 -5.85
N ASP A 92 2.16 -4.73 -5.10
CA ASP A 92 1.48 -5.99 -5.32
C ASP A 92 0.01 -5.89 -4.90
N THR A 93 -0.82 -6.69 -5.55
CA THR A 93 -2.23 -6.86 -5.20
C THR A 93 -2.45 -8.07 -4.30
N HIS A 94 -1.53 -9.04 -4.32
CA HIS A 94 -1.54 -10.21 -3.45
C HIS A 94 -0.76 -9.93 -2.17
N MET A 95 -1.21 -10.49 -1.06
CA MET A 95 -0.64 -10.22 0.25
C MET A 95 0.83 -10.65 0.35
N ARG A 96 1.74 -9.69 0.25
CA ARG A 96 3.15 -9.89 0.61
C ARG A 96 3.39 -9.58 2.08
N TYR A 97 4.14 -10.42 2.80
CA TYR A 97 4.32 -10.24 4.24
C TYR A 97 5.68 -10.72 4.76
N CYS A 98 6.09 -10.15 5.89
CA CYS A 98 7.19 -10.69 6.70
C CYS A 98 6.58 -11.61 7.76
N PRO A 99 7.05 -12.88 7.90
CA PRO A 99 6.47 -13.81 8.86
C PRO A 99 6.59 -13.30 10.30
N ILE A 100 7.73 -12.71 10.66
CA ILE A 100 8.00 -12.18 12.01
C ILE A 100 7.07 -10.99 12.32
N CYS A 101 6.96 -10.02 11.41
CA CYS A 101 6.03 -8.90 11.58
C CYS A 101 4.59 -9.38 11.78
N LEU A 102 4.17 -10.38 10.99
CA LEU A 102 2.79 -10.83 10.98
C LEU A 102 2.42 -11.59 12.27
N GLU A 103 3.39 -12.28 12.87
CA GLU A 103 3.30 -12.86 14.21
C GLU A 103 3.15 -11.76 15.28
N CYS A 104 3.80 -10.61 15.12
CA CYS A 104 3.58 -9.42 15.97
C CYS A 104 2.24 -8.69 15.70
N ALA A 105 1.28 -9.34 15.02
CA ALA A 105 0.03 -8.73 14.55
C ALA A 105 0.23 -7.44 13.72
N TYR A 106 1.36 -7.31 13.01
CA TYR A 106 1.74 -6.13 12.24
C TYR A 106 2.00 -6.46 10.77
N HIS A 107 1.54 -5.61 9.88
CA HIS A 107 2.00 -5.60 8.50
C HIS A 107 2.10 -4.17 8.02
N SER A 108 3.28 -3.83 7.49
CA SER A 108 3.52 -2.51 6.91
C SER A 108 2.90 -2.41 5.52
N VAL A 109 2.34 -1.25 5.18
CA VAL A 109 1.93 -0.92 3.80
C VAL A 109 3.06 -1.14 2.80
N TRP A 110 4.31 -0.99 3.24
CA TRP A 110 5.50 -1.13 2.41
C TRP A 110 5.83 -2.57 2.04
N HIS A 111 5.33 -3.57 2.76
CA HIS A 111 5.52 -4.97 2.35
C HIS A 111 4.91 -5.26 0.98
N GLN A 112 3.88 -4.51 0.59
CA GLN A 112 3.26 -4.60 -0.73
C GLN A 112 4.14 -3.97 -1.83
N PHE A 113 5.12 -3.14 -1.49
CA PHE A 113 6.00 -2.50 -2.47
C PHE A 113 6.90 -3.53 -3.16
N ARG A 114 6.73 -3.76 -4.47
CA ARG A 114 7.37 -4.85 -5.23
C ARG A 114 8.90 -4.81 -5.20
N ALA A 115 9.48 -3.61 -5.10
CA ALA A 115 10.92 -3.42 -5.03
C ALA A 115 11.49 -3.91 -3.69
N LEU A 116 10.70 -3.86 -2.64
CA LEU A 116 11.10 -4.32 -1.33
C LEU A 116 11.12 -5.85 -1.34
N ARG A 117 12.31 -6.48 -1.32
CA ARG A 117 12.46 -7.95 -1.32
C ARG A 117 12.54 -8.54 0.08
N SER A 118 13.14 -7.81 1.02
CA SER A 118 13.28 -8.20 2.42
C SER A 118 12.59 -7.21 3.33
N CYS A 119 12.21 -7.64 4.53
CA CYS A 119 11.63 -6.77 5.54
C CYS A 119 12.68 -5.78 6.08
N PRO A 120 12.45 -4.46 6.04
CA PRO A 120 13.38 -3.46 6.59
C PRO A 120 13.61 -3.56 8.10
N LEU A 121 12.70 -4.22 8.82
CA LEU A 121 12.78 -4.40 10.28
C LEU A 121 13.58 -5.65 10.64
N HIS A 122 13.31 -6.77 9.98
CA HIS A 122 13.82 -8.09 10.36
C HIS A 122 14.86 -8.68 9.38
N ASP A 123 15.09 -8.03 8.25
CA ASP A 123 16.02 -8.46 7.20
C ASP A 123 15.75 -9.88 6.65
N VAL A 124 14.50 -10.33 6.73
CA VAL A 124 14.05 -11.62 6.16
C VAL A 124 13.30 -11.41 4.84
N PRO A 125 13.37 -12.36 3.90
CA PRO A 125 12.61 -12.27 2.65
C PRO A 125 11.10 -12.10 2.89
N LEU A 126 10.47 -11.21 2.14
CA LEU A 126 9.01 -11.08 2.10
C LEU A 126 8.41 -12.25 1.32
N ARG A 127 7.39 -12.87 1.90
CA ARG A 127 6.69 -14.02 1.31
C ARG A 127 5.38 -13.60 0.65
N SER A 128 4.99 -14.34 -0.38
CA SER A 128 3.69 -14.25 -1.08
C SER A 128 2.98 -15.62 -1.14
N GLU A 129 3.35 -16.51 -0.21
CA GLU A 129 2.87 -17.87 -0.08
C GLU A 129 2.73 -18.21 1.40
N CYS A 130 1.85 -19.15 1.74
CA CYS A 130 1.64 -19.62 3.11
C CYS A 130 2.88 -20.37 3.66
N CYS A 131 3.33 -20.04 4.87
CA CYS A 131 4.45 -20.75 5.52
C CYS A 131 4.17 -22.24 5.74
N TYR A 132 2.90 -22.62 5.89
CA TYR A 132 2.51 -24.00 6.19
C TYR A 132 2.35 -24.86 4.93
N CYS A 133 1.58 -24.40 3.94
CA CYS A 133 1.22 -25.20 2.77
C CYS A 133 1.84 -24.75 1.44
N GLY A 134 2.56 -23.63 1.41
CA GLY A 134 3.18 -23.09 0.19
C GLY A 134 2.19 -22.53 -0.84
N HIS A 135 0.88 -22.53 -0.57
CA HIS A 135 -0.09 -21.95 -1.50
C HIS A 135 0.06 -20.42 -1.56
N ALA A 136 -0.09 -19.86 -2.76
CA ALA A 136 -0.04 -18.42 -2.96
C ALA A 136 -1.05 -17.68 -2.06
N THR A 137 -0.65 -16.53 -1.53
CA THR A 137 -1.54 -15.67 -0.76
C THR A 137 -2.65 -15.10 -1.61
N ALA A 138 -3.82 -14.86 -1.03
CA ALA A 138 -4.93 -14.23 -1.72
C ALA A 138 -4.68 -12.72 -1.97
N PRO A 139 -5.44 -12.09 -2.87
CA PRO A 139 -5.51 -10.64 -2.96
C PRO A 139 -5.77 -9.97 -1.61
N LEU A 140 -5.14 -8.82 -1.35
CA LEU A 140 -5.26 -8.10 -0.07
C LEU A 140 -6.71 -7.75 0.26
N SER A 141 -7.50 -7.39 -0.75
CA SER A 141 -8.93 -7.10 -0.62
C SER A 141 -9.72 -8.28 -0.05
N GLU A 142 -9.30 -9.50 -0.33
CA GLU A 142 -9.97 -10.69 0.17
C GLU A 142 -9.66 -10.99 1.64
N HIS A 143 -8.52 -10.51 2.14
CA HIS A 143 -8.21 -10.57 3.56
C HIS A 143 -9.05 -9.55 4.33
N LEU A 144 -9.27 -8.35 3.81
CA LEU A 144 -10.19 -7.38 4.44
C LEU A 144 -11.61 -7.91 4.60
N ASN A 145 -12.04 -8.81 3.70
CA ASN A 145 -13.41 -9.27 3.61
C ASN A 145 -13.74 -10.55 4.40
N CYS A 146 -12.76 -11.22 5.02
CA CYS A 146 -12.96 -12.59 5.48
C CYS A 146 -12.24 -12.93 6.80
N ARG A 147 -13.03 -13.51 7.71
CA ARG A 147 -12.67 -14.34 8.89
C ARG A 147 -12.47 -13.63 10.22
N ALA A 148 -13.11 -14.22 11.23
CA ALA A 148 -12.88 -13.98 12.66
C ALA A 148 -11.46 -14.37 13.15
N LYS A 149 -10.67 -15.07 12.32
CA LYS A 149 -9.27 -15.40 12.61
C LYS A 149 -8.32 -14.69 11.65
N PRO A 150 -7.40 -13.84 12.17
CA PRO A 150 -6.51 -13.06 11.34
C PRO A 150 -5.44 -13.92 10.69
N PHE A 151 -5.06 -13.53 9.48
CA PHE A 151 -3.95 -14.01 8.66
C PHE A 151 -3.94 -15.51 8.39
N CYS A 152 -5.11 -16.14 8.30
CA CYS A 152 -5.18 -17.55 7.91
C CYS A 152 -5.13 -17.73 6.39
N CYS A 153 -4.40 -18.75 5.94
CA CYS A 153 -4.40 -19.21 4.55
C CYS A 153 -5.80 -19.68 4.14
N LYS A 154 -6.23 -19.34 2.92
CA LYS A 154 -7.53 -19.81 2.40
C LYS A 154 -7.56 -21.30 2.11
N SER A 155 -6.43 -21.88 1.75
CA SER A 155 -6.34 -23.27 1.30
C SER A 155 -6.17 -24.27 2.44
N CYS A 156 -5.40 -23.94 3.48
CA CYS A 156 -5.13 -24.85 4.61
C CYS A 156 -5.65 -24.35 5.97
N SER A 157 -6.19 -23.14 6.02
CA SER A 157 -6.71 -22.50 7.26
C SER A 157 -5.69 -22.28 8.38
N GLN A 158 -4.41 -22.62 8.18
CA GLN A 158 -3.33 -22.29 9.10
C GLN A 158 -2.92 -20.82 8.98
N TYR A 159 -2.30 -20.27 10.02
CA TYR A 159 -1.73 -18.92 9.98
C TYR A 159 -0.66 -18.80 8.89
N LEU A 160 -0.71 -17.72 8.11
CA LEU A 160 0.19 -17.44 7.00
C LEU A 160 1.64 -17.44 7.47
N ALA A 161 1.92 -16.81 8.62
CA ALA A 161 3.24 -16.78 9.24
C ALA A 161 3.74 -18.14 9.74
N GLY A 162 2.85 -19.14 9.88
CA GLY A 162 3.13 -20.40 10.55
C GLY A 162 2.95 -20.33 12.07
N ALA A 163 2.71 -19.15 12.62
CA ALA A 163 2.44 -18.89 14.03
C ALA A 163 1.19 -18.03 14.20
N GLU A 164 0.51 -18.19 15.33
CA GLU A 164 -0.60 -17.33 15.74
C GLU A 164 -0.08 -15.93 16.10
N PRO A 165 -0.84 -14.85 15.83
CA PRO A 165 -0.44 -13.54 16.31
C PRO A 165 -0.32 -13.47 17.83
N ASP A 166 0.77 -12.86 18.32
CA ASP A 166 1.11 -12.74 19.72
C ASP A 166 1.03 -11.27 20.17
N LEU A 167 0.31 -11.04 21.26
CA LEU A 167 0.12 -9.70 21.82
C LEU A 167 1.39 -9.17 22.50
N ASP A 168 2.15 -10.02 23.18
CA ASP A 168 3.37 -9.60 23.88
C ASP A 168 4.42 -9.17 22.84
N LEU A 169 4.54 -9.92 21.74
CA LEU A 169 5.38 -9.50 20.61
C LEU A 169 4.90 -8.21 19.95
N HIS A 170 3.60 -7.95 19.94
CA HIS A 170 3.07 -6.66 19.45
C HIS A 170 3.45 -5.50 20.38
N LEU A 171 3.41 -5.72 21.70
CA LEU A 171 3.83 -4.72 22.69
C LEU A 171 5.34 -4.44 22.57
N ASP A 172 6.16 -5.46 22.39
CA ASP A 172 7.59 -5.29 22.10
C ASP A 172 7.83 -4.49 20.83
N LEU A 173 7.00 -4.69 19.80
CA LEU A 173 7.08 -3.93 18.55
C LEU A 173 6.62 -2.46 18.73
N LEU A 174 5.68 -2.20 19.65
CA LEU A 174 5.25 -0.85 20.01
C LEU A 174 6.38 -0.04 20.64
N ASP A 175 7.15 -0.65 21.53
CA ASP A 175 8.35 -0.02 22.11
C ASP A 175 9.43 0.28 21.06
N GLN A 176 9.37 -0.40 19.91
CA GLN A 176 10.26 -0.21 18.77
C GLN A 176 9.72 0.78 17.71
N ALA A 177 8.62 1.49 17.97
CA ALA A 177 8.05 2.45 17.02
C ALA A 177 9.07 3.44 16.41
N PRO A 178 10.04 4.02 17.16
CA PRO A 178 11.07 4.89 16.58
C PRO A 178 11.96 4.16 15.56
N ALA A 179 12.28 2.90 15.78
CA ALA A 179 13.06 2.08 14.85
C ALA A 179 12.26 1.78 13.58
N ILE A 180 10.94 1.55 13.70
CA ILE A 180 10.05 1.38 12.55
C ILE A 180 10.09 2.63 11.66
N CYS A 181 9.93 3.83 12.24
CA CYS A 181 10.08 5.09 11.51
C CYS A 181 11.45 5.20 10.83
N ALA A 182 12.54 5.00 11.58
CA ALA A 182 13.89 5.13 11.04
C ALA A 182 14.15 4.24 9.81
N ARG A 183 13.56 3.02 9.78
CA ARG A 183 13.71 2.08 8.66
C ARG A 183 12.78 2.37 7.48
N MET A 184 11.57 2.89 7.73
CA MET A 184 10.52 3.01 6.70
C MET A 184 10.33 4.44 6.18
N ASP A 185 10.71 5.47 6.92
CA ASP A 185 10.56 6.88 6.51
C ASP A 185 11.36 7.20 5.24
N GLY A 186 12.41 6.43 4.95
CA GLY A 186 13.12 6.52 3.66
C GLY A 186 12.22 6.19 2.47
N LEU A 187 11.36 5.18 2.59
CA LEU A 187 10.42 4.78 1.54
C LEU A 187 9.33 5.85 1.36
N GLU A 188 8.79 6.38 2.46
CA GLU A 188 7.79 7.44 2.40
C GLU A 188 8.34 8.72 1.78
N ARG A 189 9.53 9.16 2.23
CA ARG A 189 10.20 10.33 1.65
C ARG A 189 10.47 10.13 0.17
N TRP A 190 10.95 8.95 -0.23
CA TRP A 190 11.22 8.62 -1.62
C TRP A 190 9.96 8.74 -2.49
N VAL A 191 8.87 8.09 -2.09
CA VAL A 191 7.60 8.15 -2.83
C VAL A 191 7.10 9.59 -2.96
N THR A 192 7.22 10.37 -1.87
CA THR A 192 6.77 11.77 -1.83
C THR A 192 7.61 12.66 -2.75
N GLN A 193 8.94 12.53 -2.69
CA GLN A 193 9.87 13.32 -3.51
C GLN A 193 9.78 13.00 -5.00
N ASN A 194 9.41 11.76 -5.35
CA ASN A 194 9.33 11.32 -6.74
C ASN A 194 7.89 11.34 -7.29
N HIS A 195 6.93 11.93 -6.58
CA HIS A 195 5.51 11.87 -6.96
C HIS A 195 5.23 12.39 -8.39
N GLU A 196 5.79 13.54 -8.77
CA GLU A 196 5.62 14.10 -10.12
C GLU A 196 6.23 13.19 -11.20
N LEU A 197 7.39 12.60 -10.88
CA LEU A 197 8.07 11.71 -11.80
C LEU A 197 7.32 10.39 -11.98
N LEU A 198 6.77 9.84 -10.89
CA LEU A 198 5.83 8.71 -10.95
C LEU A 198 4.57 9.07 -11.75
N ALA A 199 4.10 10.32 -11.71
CA ALA A 199 2.99 10.78 -12.54
C ALA A 199 3.34 10.80 -14.04
N LEU A 200 4.55 11.24 -14.38
CA LEU A 200 5.06 11.19 -15.77
C LEU A 200 5.18 9.75 -16.25
N VAL A 201 5.75 8.87 -15.43
CA VAL A 201 5.81 7.43 -15.68
C VAL A 201 4.42 6.88 -15.95
N ARG A 202 3.42 7.22 -15.13
CA ARG A 202 2.01 6.85 -15.37
C ARG A 202 1.49 7.32 -16.73
N GLY A 203 1.85 8.55 -17.11
CA GLY A 203 1.52 9.12 -18.41
C GLY A 203 2.08 8.31 -19.59
N LEU A 204 3.32 7.84 -19.46
CA LEU A 204 3.98 6.99 -20.46
C LEU A 204 3.29 5.62 -20.61
N LEU A 205 2.65 5.10 -19.56
CA LEU A 205 1.97 3.80 -19.57
C LEU A 205 0.58 3.83 -20.22
N ARG A 206 0.10 4.99 -20.69
CA ARG A 206 -1.24 5.08 -21.29
C ARG A 206 -1.38 4.10 -22.46
N PRO A 207 -2.59 3.55 -22.70
CA PRO A 207 -2.84 2.42 -23.62
C PRO A 207 -2.32 2.59 -25.05
N VAL A 208 -2.04 3.83 -25.48
CA VAL A 208 -1.49 4.16 -26.79
C VAL A 208 -0.17 3.40 -27.09
N PHE A 209 0.56 2.97 -26.06
CA PHE A 209 1.82 2.23 -26.22
C PHE A 209 1.73 0.72 -25.90
N GLN A 210 0.57 0.20 -25.49
CA GLN A 210 0.39 -1.18 -25.02
C GLN A 210 0.13 -2.17 -26.17
N ARG A 211 1.12 -2.36 -27.04
CA ARG A 211 1.15 -3.60 -27.84
C ARG A 211 1.67 -4.72 -26.94
N ALA A 212 0.95 -5.84 -26.85
CA ALA A 212 1.32 -6.97 -25.98
C ALA A 212 2.77 -7.44 -26.20
N GLU A 213 3.24 -7.37 -27.45
CA GLU A 213 4.63 -7.65 -27.87
C GLU A 213 5.69 -6.73 -27.24
N LYS A 214 5.33 -5.53 -26.78
CA LYS A 214 6.25 -4.53 -26.19
C LYS A 214 6.15 -4.42 -24.67
N GLN A 215 5.19 -5.08 -24.03
CA GLN A 215 4.93 -4.95 -22.59
C GLN A 215 6.15 -5.32 -21.74
N THR A 216 6.80 -6.45 -22.03
CA THR A 216 7.98 -6.92 -21.27
C THR A 216 9.16 -5.95 -21.35
N ALA A 217 9.41 -5.36 -22.52
CA ALA A 217 10.50 -4.38 -22.69
C ALA A 217 10.20 -3.09 -21.93
N PHE A 218 8.94 -2.69 -21.91
CA PHE A 218 8.46 -1.51 -21.21
C PHE A 218 8.50 -1.68 -19.69
N ASP A 219 8.07 -2.85 -19.17
CA ASP A 219 8.19 -3.19 -17.75
C ASP A 219 9.66 -3.17 -17.30
N ARG A 220 10.58 -3.69 -18.12
CA ARG A 220 12.03 -3.61 -17.84
C ARG A 220 12.56 -2.18 -17.81
N LEU A 221 12.16 -1.35 -18.77
CA LEU A 221 12.55 0.07 -18.81
C LEU A 221 12.05 0.80 -17.56
N LEU A 222 10.79 0.58 -17.22
CA LEU A 222 10.14 1.11 -16.03
C LEU A 222 10.86 0.69 -14.76
N TYR A 223 11.15 -0.60 -14.59
CA TYR A 223 11.84 -1.11 -13.41
C TYR A 223 13.25 -0.55 -13.29
N ARG A 224 14.02 -0.47 -14.38
CA ARG A 224 15.33 0.20 -14.36
C ARG A 224 15.24 1.69 -14.02
N PHE A 225 14.19 2.36 -14.51
CA PHE A 225 13.96 3.76 -14.19
C PHE A 225 13.65 3.95 -12.70
N ILE A 226 12.85 3.05 -12.12
CA ILE A 226 12.59 3.03 -10.68
C ILE A 226 13.87 2.72 -9.89
N ASP A 227 14.72 1.81 -10.36
CA ASP A 227 16.00 1.46 -9.71
C ASP A 227 16.97 2.65 -9.65
N GLN A 228 17.01 3.46 -10.70
CA GLN A 228 17.81 4.69 -10.71
C GLN A 228 17.29 5.73 -9.71
N MET A 229 16.00 5.71 -9.43
CA MET A 229 15.39 6.58 -8.44
C MET A 229 15.51 5.99 -7.02
N ALA A 230 15.65 4.67 -6.88
CA ALA A 230 15.38 3.93 -5.64
C ALA A 230 16.22 4.41 -4.44
N PRO A 231 15.67 4.33 -3.21
CA PRO A 231 16.29 4.91 -2.01
C PRO A 231 17.56 4.21 -1.52
N SER A 232 17.89 3.01 -2.01
CA SER A 232 19.18 2.32 -1.78
C SER A 232 19.46 1.27 -2.87
N ARG A 233 20.70 0.76 -2.91
CA ARG A 233 21.14 -0.32 -3.80
C ARG A 233 20.53 -1.68 -3.47
N ASP A 234 19.92 -1.82 -2.29
CA ASP A 234 19.22 -3.04 -1.87
C ASP A 234 17.82 -3.15 -2.52
N PHE A 235 17.41 -2.12 -3.28
CA PHE A 235 16.08 -1.97 -3.88
C PHE A 235 16.09 -2.10 -5.42
N ALA A 236 16.79 -3.09 -5.97
CA ALA A 236 16.78 -3.34 -7.42
C ALA A 236 15.56 -4.17 -7.86
N LEU A 237 14.68 -3.57 -8.67
CA LEU A 237 13.61 -4.19 -9.46
C LEU A 237 14.13 -4.81 -10.76
N SER A 238 15.33 -4.43 -11.21
CA SER A 238 15.92 -4.86 -12.47
C SER A 238 17.35 -5.41 -12.29
N ASP A 239 18.02 -5.61 -13.42
CA ASP A 239 19.43 -5.97 -13.54
C ASP A 239 20.44 -4.84 -13.16
N GLY A 240 19.97 -3.72 -12.59
CA GLY A 240 20.83 -2.60 -12.20
C GLY A 240 21.47 -1.83 -13.37
N GLN A 241 21.06 -2.12 -14.62
CA GLN A 241 21.55 -1.39 -15.78
C GLN A 241 20.91 0.01 -15.84
N PRO A 242 21.69 1.08 -16.05
CA PRO A 242 21.15 2.42 -16.13
C PRO A 242 20.25 2.59 -17.36
N VAL A 243 19.19 3.39 -17.21
CA VAL A 243 18.37 3.90 -18.30
C VAL A 243 18.77 5.33 -18.61
N GLY A 244 19.03 5.61 -19.88
CA GLY A 244 19.16 6.98 -20.38
C GLY A 244 17.78 7.50 -20.77
N VAL A 245 17.33 8.58 -20.14
CA VAL A 245 16.14 9.31 -20.58
C VAL A 245 16.58 10.48 -21.46
N LEU A 246 16.24 10.41 -22.74
CA LEU A 246 16.45 11.53 -23.67
C LEU A 246 15.20 12.42 -23.63
N ILE A 247 15.37 13.65 -23.15
CA ILE A 247 14.33 14.68 -23.18
C ILE A 247 14.64 15.60 -24.36
N TRP A 248 13.71 15.72 -25.30
CA TRP A 248 13.80 16.72 -26.36
C TRP A 248 12.68 17.74 -26.21
N GLN A 249 13.02 19.01 -26.38
CA GLN A 249 12.07 20.10 -26.43
C GLN A 249 11.79 20.44 -27.89
N ILE A 250 10.55 20.26 -28.34
CA ILE A 250 10.13 20.77 -29.63
C ILE A 250 9.91 22.27 -29.45
N VAL A 251 10.88 23.07 -29.85
CA VAL A 251 10.70 24.52 -29.92
C VAL A 251 9.83 24.79 -31.15
N PRO A 252 8.62 25.36 -31.01
CA PRO A 252 7.83 25.73 -32.17
C PRO A 252 8.66 26.68 -33.02
N TYR A 253 8.77 26.36 -34.31
CA TYR A 253 9.47 27.20 -35.27
C TYR A 253 8.87 28.60 -35.18
N ARG A 254 9.60 29.56 -34.63
CA ARG A 254 9.20 30.97 -34.72
C ARG A 254 9.27 31.31 -36.20
N ALA A 255 8.10 31.38 -36.84
CA ALA A 255 7.96 32.05 -38.12
C ALA A 255 8.13 33.57 -37.91
N SER A 256 9.33 33.99 -37.52
CA SER A 256 9.79 35.36 -37.70
C SER A 256 10.58 35.40 -39.01
N VAL A 257 9.84 35.33 -40.12
CA VAL A 257 10.31 35.83 -41.41
C VAL A 257 9.26 36.81 -41.90
N GLU A 258 9.37 38.05 -41.41
CA GLU A 258 9.27 39.14 -42.36
C GLU A 258 10.41 38.95 -43.37
N ARG A 259 10.06 38.55 -44.61
CA ARG A 259 10.58 39.07 -45.87
C ARG A 259 10.15 38.18 -47.03
N HIS A 260 9.34 38.82 -47.89
CA HIS A 260 9.45 38.84 -49.35
C HIS A 260 9.62 37.50 -50.06
N PHE A 261 8.61 37.20 -50.88
CA PHE A 261 8.63 36.39 -52.10
C PHE A 261 10.05 36.08 -52.61
N LEU A 262 10.34 34.79 -52.86
CA LEU A 262 10.54 34.23 -54.20
C LEU A 262 10.77 32.70 -54.13
N THR A 263 9.85 31.98 -54.78
CA THR A 263 9.99 30.71 -55.52
C THR A 263 10.88 29.56 -54.99
N GLY A 264 10.21 28.43 -54.71
CA GLY A 264 10.57 27.13 -55.28
C GLY A 264 11.35 26.17 -54.36
N GLY A 265 10.69 25.09 -53.91
CA GLY A 265 11.37 23.90 -53.38
C GLY A 265 10.53 23.12 -52.38
N TYR A 266 9.90 22.04 -52.85
CA TYR A 266 9.31 21.00 -51.98
C TYR A 266 10.42 20.30 -51.21
N HIS A 267 10.29 20.18 -49.89
CA HIS A 267 11.03 19.20 -49.09
C HIS A 267 10.06 18.43 -48.18
N ASP A 268 9.92 17.15 -48.50
CA ASP A 268 9.28 16.14 -47.66
C ASP A 268 10.10 15.91 -46.38
N PHE A 269 9.44 15.95 -45.23
CA PHE A 269 9.98 15.44 -43.97
C PHE A 269 9.61 13.97 -43.82
N ILE A 270 10.60 13.08 -44.01
CA ILE A 270 10.49 11.67 -43.64
C ILE A 270 11.18 11.49 -42.28
N CYS A 271 10.38 11.32 -41.23
CA CYS A 271 10.87 10.72 -39.98
C CYS A 271 10.90 9.19 -40.15
N LYS A 272 12.09 8.61 -40.26
CA LYS A 272 12.28 7.15 -40.08
C LYS A 272 12.48 6.86 -38.59
N TRP A 273 11.73 5.86 -38.11
CA TRP A 273 11.86 5.24 -36.78
C TRP A 273 13.04 4.28 -36.73
#